data_AF-A0A7W9XAC0-F1
#
_entry.id   AF-A0A7W9XAC0-F1
#
_cell.length_a   1.000
_cell.length_b   1.000
_cell.length_c   1.000
_cell.angle_alpha   90.00
_cell.angle_beta   90.00
_cell.angle_gamma   90.00
#
_symmetry.space_group_name_H-M   'P 1'
#
loop_
_entity.id
_entity.type
_entity.pdbx_description
1 polymer ?
#
loop_
_entity_poly.entity_id
_entity_poly.type
_entity_poly.pdbx_seq_one_letter_code
_entity_poly.pdbx_strand_id
1 'polypeptide(L)'
;MKKFLLIITILFITVCCKAQETIPFPFQGGVNIMNRFFKDSVQVTNDIIQKKASGVVIFKFTADISGVIKKIIIYYADDYSLTPPLIEALKKSNHKWVIPNHEKLHDFIIQFSINFNPPANNSQAVAADFYRYYTQRRPITSNNQVPLDDATLLPTVAVSYDLQ
;
A
#
# COMPACT_ATOMS: atom_id res chain seq x y z
N MET A 1 -53.06 -21.41 -10.69
CA MET A 1 -51.91 -20.99 -11.53
C MET A 1 -51.32 -19.63 -11.15
N LYS A 2 -52.11 -18.55 -11.03
CA LYS A 2 -51.61 -17.20 -10.66
C LYS A 2 -50.85 -17.11 -9.33
N LYS A 3 -51.28 -17.86 -8.31
CA LYS A 3 -50.63 -17.89 -6.98
C LYS A 3 -49.26 -18.56 -6.97
N PHE A 4 -49.05 -19.55 -7.85
CA PHE A 4 -47.79 -20.28 -7.97
C PHE A 4 -46.71 -19.41 -8.65
N LEU A 5 -47.12 -18.62 -9.65
CA LEU A 5 -46.24 -17.68 -10.33
C LEU A 5 -45.71 -16.61 -9.36
N LEU A 6 -46.57 -16.09 -8.49
CA LEU A 6 -46.22 -15.04 -7.53
C LEU A 6 -45.22 -15.52 -6.46
N ILE A 7 -45.33 -16.78 -6.03
CA ILE A 7 -44.36 -17.40 -5.10
C ILE A 7 -43.00 -17.55 -5.77
N ILE A 8 -42.96 -17.97 -7.05
CA ILE A 8 -41.71 -18.10 -7.81
C ILE A 8 -41.04 -16.72 -7.98
N THR A 9 -41.82 -15.67 -8.29
CA THR A 9 -41.27 -14.31 -8.43
C THR A 9 -40.69 -13.79 -7.12
N ILE A 10 -41.35 -14.01 -5.98
CA ILE A 10 -40.83 -13.62 -4.66
C ILE A 10 -39.55 -14.40 -4.32
N LEU A 11 -39.49 -15.70 -4.65
CA LEU A 11 -38.30 -16.52 -4.42
C LEU A 11 -37.09 -15.98 -5.20
N PHE A 12 -37.29 -15.58 -6.47
CA PHE A 12 -36.22 -14.99 -7.28
C PHE A 12 -35.75 -13.63 -6.74
N ILE A 13 -36.63 -12.80 -6.17
CA ILE A 13 -36.26 -11.52 -5.55
C ILE A 13 -35.40 -11.75 -4.29
N THR A 14 -35.71 -12.79 -3.49
CA THR A 14 -34.95 -13.08 -2.25
C THR A 14 -33.54 -13.62 -2.50
N VAL A 15 -33.30 -14.29 -3.63
CA VAL A 15 -31.95 -14.81 -3.98
C VAL A 15 -31.02 -13.68 -4.46
N CYS A 16 -31.56 -12.56 -4.97
CA CYS A 16 -30.76 -11.38 -5.32
C CYS A 16 -30.34 -10.53 -4.10
N CYS A 17 -30.83 -10.82 -2.89
CA CYS A 17 -30.67 -9.95 -1.72
C CYS A 17 -29.63 -10.45 -0.69
N LYS A 18 -28.84 -11.47 -1.03
CA LYS A 18 -27.76 -12.01 -0.19
C LYS A 18 -26.44 -12.10 -0.96
N ALA A 19 -26.06 -11.03 -1.65
CA ALA A 19 -24.64 -10.75 -1.79
C ALA A 19 -24.16 -10.34 -0.40
N GLN A 20 -23.57 -11.28 0.34
CA GLN A 20 -22.68 -10.91 1.44
C GLN A 20 -21.76 -9.84 0.86
N GLU A 21 -21.84 -8.60 1.35
CA GLU A 21 -20.95 -7.52 0.93
C GLU A 21 -19.54 -7.90 1.39
N THR A 22 -18.89 -8.84 0.70
CA THR A 22 -17.45 -8.99 0.74
C THR A 22 -16.94 -7.68 0.18
N ILE A 23 -16.57 -6.76 1.06
CA ILE A 23 -15.93 -5.51 0.69
C ILE A 23 -14.78 -5.91 -0.22
N PRO A 24 -14.85 -5.60 -1.53
CA PRO A 24 -13.77 -5.95 -2.43
C PRO A 24 -12.52 -5.30 -1.89
N PHE A 25 -11.38 -5.98 -2.03
CA PHE A 25 -10.09 -5.42 -1.66
C PHE A 25 -10.02 -3.95 -2.13
N PRO A 26 -9.62 -2.98 -1.29
CA PRO A 26 -9.91 -1.56 -1.47
C PRO A 26 -9.03 -0.87 -2.53
N PHE A 27 -8.70 -1.60 -3.59
CA PHE A 27 -7.93 -1.15 -4.74
C PHE A 27 -8.55 -1.75 -6.00
N GLN A 28 -8.77 -0.94 -7.03
CA GLN A 28 -9.34 -1.37 -8.29
C GLN A 28 -8.52 -2.53 -8.90
N GLY A 29 -9.19 -3.66 -9.14
CA GLY A 29 -8.55 -4.89 -9.64
C GLY A 29 -7.89 -5.76 -8.56
N GLY A 30 -8.00 -5.40 -7.28
CA GLY A 30 -7.57 -6.20 -6.15
C GLY A 30 -6.06 -6.16 -5.85
N VAL A 31 -5.64 -6.99 -4.90
CA VAL A 31 -4.28 -7.00 -4.33
C VAL A 31 -3.17 -7.19 -5.36
N ASN A 32 -3.38 -8.06 -6.36
CA ASN A 32 -2.38 -8.34 -7.38
C ASN A 32 -2.10 -7.12 -8.27
N ILE A 33 -3.16 -6.36 -8.60
CA ILE A 33 -3.04 -5.13 -9.38
C ILE A 33 -2.43 -4.02 -8.54
N MET A 34 -2.76 -3.91 -7.25
CA MET A 34 -2.10 -3.00 -6.32
C MET A 34 -0.59 -3.25 -6.25
N ASN A 35 -0.19 -4.50 -6.03
CA ASN A 35 1.22 -4.87 -5.94
C ASN A 35 1.98 -4.57 -7.23
N ARG A 36 1.41 -4.89 -8.40
CA ARG A 36 2.01 -4.55 -9.69
C ARG A 36 2.11 -3.03 -9.88
N PHE A 37 1.01 -2.32 -9.63
CA PHE A 37 0.97 -0.86 -9.76
C PHE A 37 2.10 -0.19 -8.98
N PHE A 38 2.30 -0.56 -7.71
CA PHE A 38 3.35 0.04 -6.91
C PHE A 38 4.76 -0.39 -7.34
N LYS A 39 4.96 -1.66 -7.72
CA LYS A 39 6.24 -2.11 -8.29
C LYS A 39 6.63 -1.30 -9.54
N ASP A 40 5.66 -0.99 -10.40
CA ASP A 40 5.91 -0.23 -11.63
C ASP A 40 6.02 1.29 -11.38
N SER A 41 5.35 1.79 -10.33
CA SER A 41 5.26 3.23 -10.05
C SER A 41 6.40 3.76 -9.17
N VAL A 42 6.98 2.92 -8.32
CA VAL A 42 8.07 3.30 -7.41
C VAL A 42 9.36 3.37 -8.21
N GLN A 43 9.88 4.58 -8.36
CA GLN A 43 11.17 4.84 -9.01
C GLN A 43 12.21 5.10 -7.94
N VAL A 44 13.05 4.10 -7.67
CA VAL A 44 14.13 4.22 -6.69
C VAL A 44 15.15 5.25 -7.18
N THR A 45 15.53 6.18 -6.30
CA THR A 45 16.43 7.28 -6.65
C THR A 45 17.90 6.86 -6.58
N ASN A 46 18.77 7.57 -7.31
CA ASN A 46 20.22 7.32 -7.27
C ASN A 46 20.80 7.43 -5.86
N ASP A 47 20.25 8.30 -4.99
CA ASP A 47 20.70 8.41 -3.59
C ASP A 47 20.46 7.11 -2.81
N ILE A 48 19.28 6.50 -2.96
CA ILE A 48 18.95 5.20 -2.35
C ILE A 48 19.88 4.11 -2.88
N ILE A 49 20.12 4.09 -4.20
CA ILE A 49 21.00 3.10 -4.85
C ILE A 49 22.44 3.24 -4.34
N GLN A 50 23.00 4.45 -4.35
CA GLN A 50 24.38 4.71 -3.96
C GLN A 50 24.65 4.39 -2.48
N LYS A 51 23.70 4.68 -1.61
CA LYS A 51 23.75 4.38 -0.17
C LYS A 51 23.43 2.93 0.16
N LYS A 52 22.95 2.13 -0.81
CA LYS A 52 22.46 0.77 -0.60
C LYS A 52 21.37 0.77 0.49
N ALA A 53 20.52 1.79 0.42
CA ALA A 53 19.51 2.05 1.42
C ALA A 53 18.35 1.06 1.29
N SER A 54 18.10 0.32 2.36
CA SER A 54 16.99 -0.64 2.45
C SER A 54 16.25 -0.46 3.78
N GLY A 55 15.08 -1.07 3.88
CA GLY A 55 14.29 -1.02 5.11
C GLY A 55 12.81 -0.89 4.87
N VAL A 56 12.12 -0.54 5.94
CA VAL A 56 10.66 -0.51 5.99
C VAL A 56 10.17 0.94 6.09
N VAL A 57 9.10 1.23 5.35
CA VAL A 57 8.33 2.46 5.47
C VAL A 57 6.86 2.12 5.62
N ILE A 58 6.19 2.70 6.61
CA ILE A 58 4.77 2.54 6.88
C ILE A 58 4.11 3.90 6.73
N PHE A 59 3.15 4.00 5.82
CA PHE A 59 2.32 5.18 5.67
C PHE A 59 0.92 4.91 6.19
N LYS A 60 0.35 5.89 6.89
CA LYS A 60 -1.09 6.08 6.89
C LYS A 60 -1.44 7.08 5.81
N PHE A 61 -2.46 6.81 5.01
CA PHE A 61 -3.04 7.80 4.12
C PHE A 61 -4.57 7.79 4.16
N THR A 62 -5.15 8.95 3.92
CA THR A 62 -6.61 9.15 3.89
C THR A 62 -7.03 9.39 2.45
N ALA A 63 -8.03 8.65 1.95
CA ALA A 63 -8.61 8.89 0.63
C ALA A 63 -10.10 9.23 0.72
N ASP A 64 -10.58 10.05 -0.24
CA ASP A 64 -11.99 10.40 -0.38
C ASP A 64 -12.77 9.42 -1.25
N ILE A 65 -14.10 9.61 -1.32
CA ILE A 65 -15.03 8.81 -2.14
C ILE A 65 -14.63 8.63 -3.61
N SER A 66 -13.81 9.52 -4.15
CA SER A 66 -13.33 9.45 -5.54
C SER A 66 -11.99 8.70 -5.67
N GLY A 67 -11.52 8.13 -4.56
CA GLY A 67 -10.22 7.45 -4.42
C GLY A 67 -9.04 8.43 -4.43
N VAL A 68 -9.24 9.72 -4.16
CA VAL A 68 -8.17 10.72 -4.15
C VAL A 68 -7.57 10.81 -2.75
N ILE A 69 -6.25 10.65 -2.66
CA ILE A 69 -5.52 10.79 -1.41
C ILE A 69 -5.49 12.27 -0.97
N LYS A 70 -5.94 12.54 0.25
CA LYS A 70 -5.97 13.88 0.87
C LYS A 70 -4.85 14.12 1.86
N LYS A 71 -4.37 13.06 2.51
CA LYS A 71 -3.35 13.14 3.55
C LYS A 71 -2.46 11.92 3.50
N ILE A 72 -1.16 12.12 3.68
CA ILE A 72 -0.17 11.05 3.86
C ILE A 72 0.60 11.39 5.13
N ILE A 73 0.71 10.43 6.03
CA ILE A 73 1.45 10.52 7.29
C ILE A 73 2.46 9.37 7.30
N ILE A 74 3.74 9.69 7.50
CA ILE A 74 4.76 8.68 7.79
C ILE A 74 4.50 8.19 9.20
N TYR A 75 3.99 6.96 9.33
CA TYR A 75 3.81 6.30 10.64
C TYR A 75 5.14 5.79 11.15
N TYR A 76 5.89 5.16 10.26
CA TYR A 76 7.23 4.70 10.48
C TYR A 76 8.05 4.82 9.20
N ALA A 77 9.34 5.13 9.32
CA ALA A 77 10.30 4.88 8.27
C ALA A 77 11.64 4.57 8.91
N ASP A 78 12.34 3.52 8.45
CA ASP A 78 13.71 3.24 8.88
C ASP A 78 14.66 4.40 8.56
N ASP A 79 14.41 5.09 7.45
CA ASP A 79 15.11 6.30 7.05
C ASP A 79 14.20 7.20 6.19
N TYR A 80 14.29 8.52 6.37
CA TYR A 80 13.52 9.49 5.58
C TYR A 80 13.81 9.38 4.08
N SER A 81 15.05 9.08 3.68
CA SER A 81 15.47 9.00 2.28
C SER A 81 14.68 7.98 1.46
N LEU A 82 14.09 6.97 2.12
CA LEU A 82 13.24 5.95 1.50
C LEU A 82 11.85 6.48 1.14
N THR A 83 11.40 7.56 1.77
CA THR A 83 9.99 8.00 1.72
C THR A 83 9.58 8.74 0.44
N PRO A 84 10.40 9.62 -0.18
CA PRO A 84 9.97 10.41 -1.34
C PRO A 84 9.45 9.59 -2.53
N PRO A 85 10.14 8.54 -3.02
CA PRO A 85 9.65 7.79 -4.17
C PRO A 85 8.35 7.02 -3.87
N LEU A 86 8.14 6.64 -2.61
CA LEU A 86 6.91 5.98 -2.16
C LEU A 86 5.74 6.96 -2.06
N ILE A 87 5.99 8.18 -1.57
CA ILE A 87 4.98 9.26 -1.53
C ILE A 87 4.51 9.60 -2.95
N GLU A 88 5.43 9.67 -3.92
CA GLU A 88 5.07 9.92 -5.31
C GLU A 88 4.28 8.76 -5.92
N ALA A 89 4.64 7.50 -5.61
CA ALA A 89 3.84 6.35 -6.03
C ALA A 89 2.43 6.34 -5.42
N LEU A 90 2.29 6.72 -4.14
CA LEU A 90 0.99 6.90 -3.49
C LEU A 90 0.17 7.99 -4.20
N LYS A 91 0.75 9.15 -4.48
CA LYS A 91 0.02 10.21 -5.24
C LYS A 91 -0.45 9.74 -6.61
N LYS A 92 0.36 8.94 -7.33
CA LYS A 92 -0.02 8.34 -8.63
C LYS A 92 -1.17 7.35 -8.51
N SER A 93 -1.42 6.78 -7.33
CA SER A 93 -2.52 5.84 -7.09
C SER A 93 -3.88 6.52 -6.89
N ASN A 94 -3.97 7.85 -7.02
CA ASN A 94 -5.25 8.57 -7.01
C ASN A 94 -6.25 7.94 -7.99
N HIS A 95 -7.50 7.88 -7.56
CA HIS A 95 -8.61 7.24 -8.26
C HIS A 95 -8.52 5.71 -8.41
N LYS A 96 -7.53 5.05 -7.78
CA LYS A 96 -7.44 3.58 -7.73
C LYS A 96 -8.05 2.98 -6.46
N TRP A 97 -8.18 3.77 -5.40
CA TRP A 97 -8.72 3.32 -4.12
C TRP A 97 -10.24 3.20 -4.17
N VAL A 98 -10.77 2.14 -3.55
CA VAL A 98 -12.21 1.90 -3.42
C VAL A 98 -12.60 2.17 -1.98
N ILE A 99 -13.53 3.09 -1.77
CA ILE A 99 -14.01 3.50 -0.44
C ILE A 99 -15.35 2.85 -0.16
N PRO A 100 -15.60 2.31 1.04
CA PRO A 100 -16.92 1.82 1.43
C PRO A 100 -18.00 2.89 1.23
N ASN A 101 -19.16 2.50 0.69
CA ASN A 101 -20.22 3.43 0.30
C ASN A 101 -20.78 4.30 1.45
N HIS A 102 -20.57 3.90 2.70
CA HIS A 102 -21.06 4.62 3.88
C HIS A 102 -20.06 5.65 4.42
N GLU A 103 -18.88 5.79 3.81
CA GLU A 103 -17.80 6.64 4.29
C GLU A 103 -17.47 7.78 3.32
N LYS A 104 -17.15 8.96 3.86
CA LYS A 104 -16.71 10.13 3.06
C LYS A 104 -15.20 10.19 2.87
N LEU A 105 -14.48 9.69 3.87
CA LEU A 105 -13.04 9.59 3.96
C LEU A 105 -12.74 8.25 4.63
N HIS A 106 -11.72 7.55 4.16
CA HIS A 106 -11.26 6.31 4.77
C HIS A 106 -9.75 6.33 4.94
N ASP A 107 -9.28 5.83 6.08
CA ASP A 107 -7.87 5.72 6.42
C ASP A 107 -7.35 4.33 6.03
N PHE A 108 -6.18 4.31 5.40
CA PHE A 108 -5.47 3.12 5.00
C PHE A 108 -4.08 3.11 5.62
N ILE A 109 -3.58 1.95 5.99
CA ILE A 109 -2.20 1.75 6.40
C ILE A 109 -1.54 0.80 5.41
N ILE A 110 -0.44 1.24 4.81
CA ILE A 110 0.35 0.45 3.87
C ILE A 110 1.81 0.42 4.29
N GLN A 111 2.38 -0.79 4.27
CA GLN A 111 3.79 -1.02 4.49
C GLN A 111 4.50 -1.25 3.15
N PHE A 112 5.64 -0.58 2.96
CA PHE A 112 6.59 -0.86 1.91
C PHE A 112 7.85 -1.48 2.52
N SER A 113 8.31 -2.58 1.93
CA SER A 113 9.61 -3.17 2.22
C SER A 113 10.53 -2.92 1.03
N ILE A 114 11.55 -2.10 1.22
CA ILE A 114 12.53 -1.74 0.19
C ILE A 114 13.78 -2.59 0.40
N ASN A 115 14.23 -3.26 -0.64
CA ASN A 115 15.44 -4.06 -0.64
C ASN A 115 16.21 -3.90 -1.96
N PHE A 116 17.43 -4.42 -2.03
CA PHE A 116 18.21 -4.48 -3.26
C PHE A 116 18.66 -5.90 -3.59
N ASN A 117 18.85 -6.17 -4.87
CA ASN A 117 19.44 -7.41 -5.35
C ASN A 117 20.97 -7.22 -5.37
N PRO A 118 21.73 -7.96 -4.54
CA PRO A 118 23.19 -7.84 -4.54
C PRO A 118 23.79 -8.41 -5.84
N PRO A 119 24.84 -7.79 -6.40
CA PRO A 119 25.53 -8.32 -7.57
C PRO A 119 26.26 -9.62 -7.23
N ALA A 120 26.36 -10.54 -8.20
CA ALA A 120 26.98 -11.86 -8.01
C ALA A 120 28.47 -11.76 -7.59
N ASN A 121 29.17 -10.72 -8.06
CA ASN A 121 30.57 -10.45 -7.75
C ASN A 121 30.59 -9.14 -6.95
N ASN A 122 31.18 -9.11 -5.75
CA ASN A 122 31.32 -7.96 -4.82
C ASN A 122 30.43 -7.96 -3.55
N SER A 123 30.01 -9.12 -3.06
CA SER A 123 29.16 -9.25 -1.86
C SER A 123 29.73 -8.57 -0.59
N GLN A 124 31.05 -8.59 -0.38
CA GLN A 124 31.67 -8.05 0.83
C GLN A 124 31.67 -6.51 0.90
N ALA A 125 31.98 -5.83 -0.21
CA ALA A 125 31.93 -4.37 -0.28
C ALA A 125 30.48 -3.86 -0.16
N VAL A 126 29.53 -4.57 -0.80
CA VAL A 126 28.10 -4.28 -0.68
C VAL A 126 27.60 -4.45 0.75
N ALA A 127 28.04 -5.50 1.45
CA ALA A 127 27.70 -5.72 2.85
C ALA A 127 28.24 -4.60 3.77
N ALA A 128 29.46 -4.13 3.53
CA ALA A 128 30.05 -3.02 4.29
C ALA A 128 29.29 -1.70 4.07
N ASP A 129 28.94 -1.39 2.82
CA ASP A 129 28.15 -0.21 2.49
C ASP A 129 26.74 -0.27 3.10
N PHE A 130 26.09 -1.43 3.02
CA PHE A 130 24.78 -1.65 3.65
C PHE A 130 24.85 -1.50 5.18
N TYR A 131 25.87 -2.06 5.82
CA TYR A 131 26.07 -1.92 7.26
C TYR A 131 26.30 -0.46 7.66
N ARG A 132 27.07 0.30 6.86
CA ARG A 132 27.26 1.73 7.08
C ARG A 132 25.93 2.48 6.99
N TYR A 133 25.11 2.21 5.99
CA TYR A 133 23.77 2.78 5.91
C TYR A 133 22.91 2.40 7.12
N TYR A 134 22.88 1.11 7.49
CA TYR A 134 22.07 0.60 8.59
C TYR A 134 22.38 1.27 9.94
N THR A 135 23.66 1.57 10.19
CA THR A 135 24.11 2.25 11.42
C THR A 135 23.88 3.76 11.40
N GLN A 136 23.79 4.37 10.22
CA GLN A 136 23.62 5.81 10.05
C GLN A 136 22.17 6.25 9.81
N ARG A 137 21.28 5.30 9.55
CA ARG A 137 19.86 5.56 9.28
C ARG A 137 19.21 6.31 10.43
N ARG A 138 18.25 7.17 10.10
CA ARG A 138 17.52 7.97 11.07
C ARG A 138 16.04 7.62 11.03
N PRO A 139 15.57 6.69 11.89
CA PRO A 139 14.19 6.29 11.89
C PRO A 139 13.27 7.46 12.23
N ILE A 140 12.15 7.53 11.52
CA ILE A 140 11.05 8.43 11.82
C ILE A 140 9.93 7.60 12.43
N THR A 141 9.39 8.09 13.54
CA THR A 141 8.19 7.56 14.18
C THR A 141 7.19 8.69 14.32
N SER A 142 5.91 8.40 14.10
CA SER A 142 4.85 9.36 14.38
C SER A 142 4.33 9.20 15.80
N ASN A 143 4.14 10.33 16.49
CA ASN A 143 3.39 10.37 17.75
C ASN A 143 1.87 10.41 17.52
N ASN A 144 1.43 10.63 16.27
CA ASN A 144 0.02 10.71 15.88
C ASN A 144 -0.47 9.35 15.36
N GLN A 145 -0.40 8.36 16.24
CA GLN A 145 -0.89 7.00 15.97
C GLN A 145 -2.41 7.01 16.14
N VAL A 146 -3.13 6.65 15.09
CA VAL A 146 -4.58 6.43 15.14
C VAL A 146 -4.82 4.98 15.53
N PRO A 147 -5.88 4.67 16.31
CA PRO A 147 -6.26 3.29 16.59
C PRO A 147 -6.32 2.48 15.30
N LEU A 148 -5.70 1.29 15.31
CA LEU A 148 -5.66 0.42 14.13
C LEU A 148 -7.06 -0.02 13.68
N ASP A 149 -8.03 0.02 14.59
CA ASP A 149 -9.41 -0.40 14.37
C ASP A 149 -10.19 0.54 13.43
N ASP A 150 -9.69 1.76 13.19
CA ASP A 150 -10.32 2.77 12.33
C ASP A 150 -9.70 2.85 10.92
N ALA A 151 -8.71 2.01 10.62
CA ALA A 151 -8.00 2.03 9.33
C ALA A 151 -7.92 0.65 8.68
N THR A 152 -8.06 0.60 7.35
CA THR A 152 -7.84 -0.66 6.62
C THR A 152 -6.34 -0.95 6.51
N LEU A 153 -5.93 -2.10 7.07
CA LEU A 153 -4.58 -2.64 6.93
C LEU A 153 -4.39 -3.27 5.55
N LEU A 154 -3.47 -2.71 4.77
CA LEU A 154 -3.12 -3.22 3.45
C LEU A 154 -1.92 -4.18 3.54
N PRO A 155 -1.82 -5.15 2.62
CA PRO A 155 -0.67 -6.06 2.59
C PRO A 155 0.60 -5.30 2.21
N THR A 156 1.74 -5.79 2.70
CA THR A 156 3.05 -5.22 2.42
C THR A 156 3.40 -5.27 0.94
N VAL A 157 3.85 -4.14 0.40
CA VAL A 157 4.40 -4.04 -0.95
C VAL A 157 5.92 -4.19 -0.88
N ALA A 158 6.44 -5.25 -1.48
CA ALA A 158 7.88 -5.44 -1.64
C ALA A 158 8.39 -4.74 -2.90
N VAL A 159 9.37 -3.86 -2.72
CA VAL A 159 10.09 -3.14 -3.79
C VAL A 159 11.55 -3.58 -3.73
N SER A 160 12.06 -4.13 -4.84
CA SER A 160 13.47 -4.46 -5.00
C SER A 160 14.06 -3.66 -6.15
N TYR A 161 15.33 -3.25 -6.00
CA TYR A 161 16.08 -2.60 -7.07
C TYR A 161 17.44 -3.28 -7.28
N ASP A 162 17.98 -3.15 -8.49
CA ASP A 162 19.29 -3.70 -8.81
C ASP A 162 20.39 -2.68 -8.49
N LEU A 163 21.50 -3.16 -7.95
CA LEU A 163 22.72 -2.37 -7.82
C LEU A 163 23.43 -2.36 -9.19
N GLN A 164 23.80 -1.18 -9.65
CA GLN A 164 24.66 -1.02 -10.84
C GLN A 164 26.11 -1.38 -10.52
#